data_AF-A0A935KW66-F1
#
_entry.id   AF-A0A935KW66-F1
#
_cell.length_a   1.000
_cell.length_b   1.000
_cell.length_c   1.000
_cell.angle_alpha   90.00
_cell.angle_beta   90.00
_cell.angle_gamma   90.00
#
_symmetry.space_group_name_H-M   'P 1'
#
loop_
_entity.id
_entity.type
_entity.pdbx_description
1 polymer ?
#
loop_
_entity_poly.entity_id
_entity_poly.type
_entity_poly.pdbx_seq_one_letter_code
_entity_poly.pdbx_strand_id
1 'polypeptide(L)'
;MIGGAMSKRSVRGFTLVELVMVIVLIGILSAVAIPNFTGVSNDARLAKQQATLGMLKSAWGTAYAIKKSAPLCSEVVAQAQGDPVCTGTTSITCTGRDGVVVTNAAGTAAATFTCVDSAAYPNITCALTGC
;
A
#
# COMPACT_ATOMS: atom_id res chain seq x y z
N MET A 1 -58.96 -27.96 -19.93
CA MET A 1 -57.94 -27.49 -18.97
C MET A 1 -56.79 -26.95 -19.81
N ILE A 2 -56.41 -25.67 -19.86
CA ILE A 2 -56.25 -24.66 -18.81
C ILE A 2 -56.38 -23.26 -19.47
N GLY A 3 -57.27 -22.42 -18.96
CA GLY A 3 -57.27 -20.97 -19.24
C GLY A 3 -56.50 -20.26 -18.14
N GLY A 4 -55.26 -19.85 -18.43
CA GLY A 4 -54.40 -19.13 -17.48
C GLY A 4 -54.70 -17.63 -17.50
N ALA A 5 -55.23 -17.10 -16.39
CA ALA A 5 -55.42 -15.67 -16.21
C ALA A 5 -54.05 -14.97 -16.07
N MET A 6 -53.78 -13.99 -16.94
CA MET A 6 -52.56 -13.19 -16.91
C MET A 6 -52.70 -12.09 -15.84
N SER A 7 -51.99 -12.25 -14.73
CA SER A 7 -51.91 -11.25 -13.66
C SER A 7 -51.18 -10.00 -14.16
N LYS A 8 -51.91 -8.88 -14.26
CA LYS A 8 -51.39 -7.58 -14.67
C LYS A 8 -50.41 -7.07 -13.61
N ARG A 9 -49.10 -7.22 -13.87
CA ARG A 9 -48.05 -6.65 -13.03
C ARG A 9 -48.13 -5.11 -13.10
N SER A 10 -48.44 -4.47 -11.97
CA SER A 10 -48.36 -3.02 -11.86
C SER A 10 -46.89 -2.61 -11.84
N VAL A 11 -46.41 -2.02 -12.94
CA VAL A 11 -45.10 -1.38 -12.99
C VAL A 11 -45.25 -0.02 -12.31
N ARG A 12 -44.90 0.04 -11.03
CA ARG A 12 -44.73 1.29 -10.29
C ARG A 12 -43.45 1.96 -10.79
N GLY A 13 -43.57 3.07 -11.51
CA GLY A 13 -42.44 3.94 -11.85
C GLY A 13 -41.99 4.75 -10.64
N PHE A 14 -40.68 4.99 -10.54
CA PHE A 14 -40.10 5.95 -9.59
C PHE A 14 -40.66 7.35 -9.86
N THR A 15 -40.96 8.10 -8.80
CA THR A 15 -41.44 9.48 -8.96
C THR A 15 -40.27 10.41 -9.28
N LEU A 16 -40.48 11.48 -10.06
CA LEU A 16 -39.43 12.47 -10.35
C LEU A 16 -38.83 13.08 -9.08
N VAL A 17 -39.66 13.27 -8.06
CA VAL A 17 -39.25 13.80 -6.75
C VAL A 17 -38.28 12.87 -6.04
N GLU A 18 -38.49 11.56 -6.18
CA GLU A 18 -37.66 10.52 -5.54
C GLU A 18 -36.26 10.48 -6.15
N LEU A 19 -36.14 10.68 -7.47
CA LEU A 19 -34.84 10.77 -8.12
C LEU A 19 -34.12 12.10 -7.80
N VAL A 20 -34.85 13.21 -7.75
CA VAL A 20 -34.27 14.54 -7.41
C VAL A 20 -33.80 14.59 -5.97
N MET A 21 -34.56 14.04 -5.02
CA MET A 21 -34.17 14.00 -3.61
C MET A 21 -32.92 13.15 -3.38
N VAL A 22 -32.76 12.03 -4.11
CA VAL A 22 -31.58 11.16 -4.00
C VAL A 22 -30.30 11.86 -4.49
N ILE A 23 -30.34 12.56 -5.63
CA ILE A 23 -29.14 13.27 -6.13
C ILE A 23 -28.72 14.42 -5.21
N VAL A 24 -29.68 15.07 -4.54
CA VAL A 24 -29.41 16.10 -3.54
C VAL A 24 -28.77 15.49 -2.29
N LEU A 25 -29.29 14.37 -1.80
CA LEU A 25 -28.72 13.69 -0.63
C LEU A 25 -27.30 13.17 -0.89
N ILE A 26 -27.06 12.48 -2.01
CA ILE A 26 -25.70 12.01 -2.34
C ILE A 26 -24.74 13.19 -2.58
N GLY A 27 -25.23 14.34 -3.07
CA GLY A 27 -24.44 15.56 -3.21
C GLY A 27 -23.93 16.09 -1.86
N ILE A 28 -24.80 16.16 -0.85
CA ILE A 28 -24.44 16.62 0.50
C ILE A 28 -23.47 15.63 1.17
N LEU A 29 -23.78 14.32 1.11
CA LEU A 29 -22.92 13.30 1.70
C LEU A 29 -21.52 13.27 1.05
N SER A 30 -21.44 13.47 -0.26
CA SER A 30 -20.17 13.49 -0.99
C SER A 30 -19.30 14.70 -0.63
N ALA A 31 -19.90 15.88 -0.45
CA ALA A 31 -19.18 17.10 -0.07
C ALA A 31 -18.45 16.96 1.27
N VAL A 32 -19.02 16.23 2.23
CA VAL A 32 -18.42 16.01 3.56
C VAL A 32 -17.45 14.82 3.58
N ALA A 33 -17.70 13.78 2.79
CA ALA A 33 -16.88 12.57 2.79
C ALA A 33 -15.52 12.75 2.09
N ILE A 34 -15.47 13.42 0.93
CA ILE A 34 -14.26 13.54 0.10
C ILE A 34 -13.04 14.16 0.82
N PRO A 35 -13.13 15.26 1.60
CA PRO A 35 -11.94 15.90 2.18
C PRO A 35 -11.15 14.98 3.12
N ASN A 36 -11.83 14.10 3.85
CA ASN A 36 -11.19 13.19 4.81
C ASN A 36 -10.43 12.02 4.15
N PHE A 37 -10.80 11.62 2.92
CA PHE A 37 -10.15 10.49 2.25
C PHE A 37 -8.71 10.78 1.79
N THR A 38 -8.36 12.05 1.59
CA THR A 38 -7.04 12.44 1.07
C THR A 38 -5.92 12.28 2.11
N GLY A 39 -6.17 12.64 3.37
CA GLY A 39 -5.20 12.52 4.47
C GLY A 39 -4.90 11.08 4.86
N VAL A 40 -5.94 10.23 4.92
CA VAL A 40 -5.81 8.79 5.26
C VAL A 40 -4.89 8.06 4.29
N SER A 41 -4.88 8.46 3.01
CA SER A 41 -4.01 7.87 2.00
C SER A 41 -2.53 8.19 2.25
N ASN A 42 -2.23 9.39 2.73
CA ASN A 42 -0.86 9.80 3.04
C ASN A 42 -0.37 9.20 4.36
N ASP A 43 -1.22 9.15 5.38
CA ASP A 43 -0.88 8.53 6.67
C ASP A 43 -0.70 7.01 6.52
N ALA A 44 -1.55 6.35 5.73
CA ALA A 44 -1.38 4.94 5.39
C ALA A 44 -0.05 4.67 4.66
N ARG A 45 0.41 5.62 3.84
CA ARG A 45 1.70 5.53 3.14
C ARG A 45 2.87 5.63 4.12
N LEU A 46 2.85 6.62 5.01
CA LEU A 46 3.89 6.79 6.04
C LEU A 46 3.95 5.58 6.98
N ALA A 47 2.79 5.08 7.42
CA ALA A 47 2.69 3.89 8.27
C ALA A 47 3.29 2.65 7.57
N LYS A 48 3.03 2.47 6.27
CA LYS A 48 3.62 1.37 5.48
C LYS A 48 5.13 1.50 5.35
N GLN A 49 5.64 2.70 5.06
CA GLN A 49 7.09 2.93 4.99
C GLN A 49 7.77 2.58 6.32
N GLN A 50 7.19 3.00 7.45
CA GLN A 50 7.70 2.67 8.78
C GLN A 50 7.62 1.16 9.07
N ALA A 51 6.52 0.50 8.68
CA ALA A 51 6.37 -0.94 8.83
C ALA A 51 7.45 -1.70 8.04
N THR A 52 7.68 -1.34 6.78
CA THR A 52 8.74 -1.96 5.96
C THR A 52 10.14 -1.71 6.55
N LEU A 53 10.42 -0.51 7.03
CA LEU A 53 11.70 -0.23 7.72
C LEU A 53 11.87 -1.10 8.97
N GLY A 54 10.81 -1.30 9.77
CA GLY A 54 10.82 -2.17 10.94
C GLY A 54 11.04 -3.63 10.58
N MET A 55 10.39 -4.13 9.52
CA MET A 55 10.60 -5.48 9.02
C MET A 55 12.02 -5.71 8.52
N LEU A 56 12.56 -4.79 7.72
CA LEU A 56 13.93 -4.86 7.22
C LEU A 56 14.95 -4.85 8.36
N LYS A 57 14.77 -3.98 9.36
CA LYS A 57 15.63 -3.95 10.56
C LYS A 57 15.59 -5.27 11.32
N SER A 58 14.41 -5.87 11.45
CA SER A 58 14.23 -7.16 12.13
C SER A 58 14.87 -8.30 11.34
N ALA A 59 14.65 -8.35 10.03
CA ALA A 59 15.25 -9.33 9.13
C ALA A 59 16.78 -9.21 9.08
N TRP A 60 17.32 -8.00 9.15
CA TRP A 60 18.76 -7.80 9.22
C TRP A 60 19.35 -8.28 10.55
N GLY A 61 18.67 -8.02 11.67
CA GLY A 61 19.04 -8.53 12.99
C GLY A 61 19.04 -10.05 13.09
N THR A 62 18.03 -10.73 12.52
CA THR A 62 17.96 -12.20 12.53
C THR A 62 19.01 -12.83 11.62
N ALA A 63 19.20 -12.30 10.41
CA ALA A 63 20.23 -12.79 9.50
C ALA A 63 21.65 -12.60 10.09
N TYR A 64 21.88 -11.50 10.80
CA TYR A 64 23.13 -11.28 11.52
C TYR A 64 23.33 -12.29 12.65
N ALA A 65 22.30 -12.57 13.46
CA ALA A 65 22.38 -13.53 14.54
C ALA A 65 22.74 -14.95 14.05
N ILE A 66 22.27 -15.32 12.86
CA ILE A 66 22.56 -16.62 12.23
C ILE A 66 24.00 -16.65 11.68
N LYS A 67 24.44 -15.59 11.00
CA LYS A 67 25.72 -15.58 10.27
C LYS A 67 26.91 -15.01 11.03
N LYS A 68 26.69 -14.35 12.17
CA LYS A 68 27.72 -13.58 12.92
C LYS A 68 28.49 -12.60 12.03
N SER A 69 27.85 -12.07 10.99
CA SER A 69 28.44 -11.18 9.99
C SER A 69 27.32 -10.37 9.33
N ALA A 70 27.65 -9.18 8.82
CA ALA A 70 26.70 -8.31 8.15
C ALA A 70 26.02 -9.04 6.97
N PRO A 71 24.69 -9.22 6.97
CA PRO A 71 23.98 -9.89 5.90
C PRO A 71 24.01 -9.07 4.62
N LEU A 72 24.10 -9.73 3.47
CA LEU A 72 23.91 -9.08 2.18
C LEU A 72 22.44 -8.68 2.03
N CYS A 73 22.15 -7.53 1.42
CA CYS A 73 20.78 -7.08 1.23
C CYS A 73 19.91 -8.14 0.50
N SER A 74 20.50 -8.98 -0.38
CA SER A 74 19.76 -9.98 -1.16
C SER A 74 19.06 -11.03 -0.28
N GLU A 75 19.57 -11.23 0.94
CA GLU A 75 19.01 -12.17 1.91
C GLU A 75 17.88 -11.55 2.74
N VAL A 76 17.91 -10.23 2.87
CA VAL A 76 16.95 -9.43 3.66
C VAL A 76 15.75 -9.04 2.81
N VAL A 77 16.01 -8.68 1.55
CA VAL A 77 14.99 -8.22 0.59
C VAL A 77 13.97 -9.32 0.28
N ALA A 78 14.34 -10.59 0.38
CA ALA A 78 13.39 -11.71 0.24
C ALA A 78 12.23 -11.66 1.25
N GLN A 79 12.40 -10.96 2.38
CA GLN A 79 11.36 -10.78 3.40
C GLN A 79 10.48 -9.55 3.16
N ALA A 80 10.87 -8.65 2.24
CA ALA A 80 10.13 -7.44 1.89
C ALA A 80 9.37 -7.56 0.55
N GLN A 81 9.58 -8.66 -0.20
CA GLN A 81 8.94 -8.89 -1.49
C GLN A 81 7.43 -9.07 -1.32
N GLY A 82 6.65 -8.07 -1.77
CA GLY A 82 5.18 -8.13 -1.79
C GLY A 82 4.50 -6.91 -1.19
N ASP A 83 5.22 -6.08 -0.41
CA ASP A 83 4.64 -4.88 0.17
C ASP A 83 4.79 -3.65 -0.73
N PRO A 84 3.69 -2.95 -1.08
CA PRO A 84 3.76 -1.71 -1.84
C PRO A 84 4.25 -0.58 -0.93
N VAL A 85 5.58 -0.49 -0.77
CA VAL A 85 6.27 0.62 -0.11
C VAL A 85 5.92 1.94 -0.78
N CYS A 86 5.82 1.92 -2.11
CA CYS A 86 5.36 3.02 -2.95
C CYS A 86 4.22 2.56 -3.88
N THR A 87 3.36 3.50 -4.27
CA THR A 87 2.28 3.24 -5.22
C THR A 87 2.83 2.65 -6.51
N GLY A 88 2.38 1.43 -6.85
CA GLY A 88 2.79 0.75 -8.08
C GLY A 88 4.10 -0.03 -7.99
N THR A 89 4.60 -0.34 -6.79
CA THR A 89 5.80 -1.20 -6.61
C THR A 89 5.60 -2.56 -7.29
N THR A 90 6.55 -2.96 -8.13
CA THR A 90 6.52 -4.24 -8.85
C THR A 90 7.68 -5.16 -8.51
N SER A 91 8.82 -4.62 -8.11
CA SER A 91 9.93 -5.42 -7.62
C SER A 91 10.80 -4.67 -6.64
N ILE A 92 11.44 -5.44 -5.76
CA ILE A 92 12.47 -4.96 -4.84
C ILE A 92 13.76 -5.68 -5.23
N THR A 93 14.78 -4.92 -5.57
CA THR A 93 16.06 -5.42 -6.06
C THR A 93 17.19 -4.85 -5.23
N CYS A 94 18.24 -5.64 -5.09
CA CYS A 94 19.44 -5.23 -4.39
C CYS A 94 20.44 -4.55 -5.31
N THR A 95 21.00 -3.44 -4.87
CA THR A 95 22.16 -2.77 -5.45
C THR A 95 23.31 -2.78 -4.45
N GLY A 96 24.21 -3.74 -4.59
CA GLY A 96 25.39 -3.87 -3.72
C GLY A 96 25.14 -4.61 -2.41
N ARG A 97 25.89 -4.26 -1.35
CA ARG A 97 25.74 -4.88 -0.02
C ARG A 97 24.55 -4.33 0.77
N ASP A 98 24.34 -3.02 0.67
CA ASP A 98 23.51 -2.26 1.63
C ASP A 98 22.36 -1.49 0.96
N GLY A 99 22.40 -1.40 -0.38
CA GLY A 99 21.42 -0.66 -1.18
C GLY A 99 20.33 -1.58 -1.70
N VAL A 100 19.09 -1.12 -1.60
CA VAL A 100 17.90 -1.79 -2.12
C VAL A 100 17.11 -0.77 -2.93
N VAL A 101 16.81 -1.09 -4.17
CA VAL A 101 15.99 -0.30 -5.07
C VAL A 101 14.62 -0.95 -5.18
N VAL A 102 13.59 -0.17 -4.89
CA VAL A 102 12.19 -0.50 -5.18
C VAL A 102 11.88 0.06 -6.55
N THR A 103 11.40 -0.75 -7.47
CA THR A 103 10.97 -0.31 -8.80
C THR A 103 9.46 -0.33 -8.91
N ASN A 104 8.90 0.66 -9.60
CA ASN A 104 7.47 0.69 -9.92
C ASN A 104 7.17 -0.03 -11.24
N ALA A 105 5.88 -0.24 -11.51
CA ALA A 105 5.37 -0.82 -12.76
C ALA A 105 5.83 -0.09 -14.02
N ALA A 106 6.22 1.19 -13.89
CA ALA A 106 6.81 1.99 -14.96
C ALA A 106 8.30 1.71 -15.21
N GLY A 107 8.94 0.80 -14.46
CA GLY A 107 10.36 0.49 -14.57
C GLY A 107 11.31 1.54 -13.97
N THR A 108 10.78 2.59 -13.34
CA THR A 108 11.55 3.62 -12.64
C THR A 108 11.75 3.26 -11.17
N ALA A 109 12.87 3.69 -10.58
CA ALA A 109 13.13 3.57 -9.14
C ALA A 109 12.08 4.40 -8.38
N ALA A 110 11.25 3.72 -7.59
CA ALA A 110 10.17 4.27 -6.79
C ALA A 110 10.67 4.78 -5.44
N ALA A 111 11.61 4.02 -4.86
CA ALA A 111 12.28 4.31 -3.61
C ALA A 111 13.61 3.57 -3.57
N THR A 112 14.56 4.09 -2.81
CA THR A 112 15.77 3.38 -2.43
C THR A 112 15.79 3.23 -0.92
N PHE A 113 15.90 1.99 -0.44
CA PHE A 113 16.28 1.73 0.94
C PHE A 113 17.80 1.57 1.02
N THR A 114 18.40 2.26 1.96
CA THR A 114 19.82 2.07 2.30
C THR A 114 19.89 1.78 3.78
N CYS A 115 20.36 0.58 4.13
CA CYS A 115 20.66 0.22 5.51
C CYS A 115 22.17 0.27 5.67
N VAL A 116 22.67 1.36 6.25
CA VAL A 116 24.11 1.43 6.54
C VAL A 116 24.39 0.80 7.89
N ASP A 117 25.44 0.00 7.96
CA ASP A 117 26.08 -0.36 9.21
C ASP A 117 26.80 0.89 9.73
N SER A 118 26.27 1.48 10.80
CA SER A 118 27.12 2.37 11.59
C SER A 118 28.27 1.50 12.11
N ALA A 119 29.52 1.96 11.97
CA ALA A 119 30.75 1.23 12.33
C ALA A 119 30.82 0.74 13.81
N ALA A 120 29.77 0.94 14.59
CA ALA A 120 29.53 0.38 15.91
C ALA A 120 28.16 -0.32 15.94
N TYR A 121 28.15 -1.65 15.95
CA TYR A 121 26.96 -2.45 16.25
C TYR A 121 26.44 -2.10 17.66
N PRO A 122 25.11 -1.89 17.90
CA PRO A 122 23.97 -2.58 17.25
C PRO A 122 22.95 -1.67 16.53
N ASN A 123 23.28 -0.43 16.15
CA ASN A 123 22.32 0.49 15.53
C ASN A 123 22.36 0.43 13.98
N ILE A 124 21.57 -0.47 13.42
CA ILE A 124 21.15 -0.40 12.01
C ILE A 124 20.34 0.89 11.78
N THR A 125 20.80 1.73 10.86
CA THR A 125 20.03 2.86 10.34
C THR A 125 19.61 2.56 8.90
N CYS A 126 18.34 2.21 8.74
CA CYS A 126 17.72 2.10 7.42
C CYS A 126 16.98 3.40 7.12
N ALA A 127 17.28 3.98 5.96
CA ALA A 127 16.58 5.13 5.43
C ALA A 127 15.85 4.72 4.15
N LEU A 128 14.63 5.22 3.97
CA LEU A 128 13.92 5.20 2.70
C LEU A 128 14.09 6.59 2.06
N THR A 129 14.67 6.63 0.87
CA THR A 129 14.75 7.85 0.05
C THR A 129 13.90 7.67 -1.20
N GLY A 130 13.02 8.62 -1.47
CA GLY A 130 12.12 8.56 -2.61
C GLY A 130 10.86 7.75 -2.33
N CYS A 131 9.73 8.36 -2.67
CA CYS A 131 8.35 7.88 -2.74
C CYS A 131 7.55 9.18 -2.99
#